data_AF-C5DLJ6-F1
#
_entry.id   AF-C5DLJ6-F1
#
_cell.length_a   1.000
_cell.length_b   1.000
_cell.length_c   1.000
_cell.angle_alpha   90.00
_cell.angle_beta   90.00
_cell.angle_gamma   90.00
#
_symmetry.space_group_name_H-M   'P 1'
#
loop_
_entity.id
_entity.type
_entity.pdbx_description
1 polymer ?
#
loop_
_entity_poly.entity_id
_entity_poly.type
_entity_poly.pdbx_seq_one_letter_code
_entity_poly.pdbx_strand_id
1 'polypeptide(L)'
;MSSYQEVYKLYHQASEFEGVVALESQPMYGTITAVLALVFIALALSSISKAAGLPLGLQFVQYSFLSLAGSAFFGLATIFLTNSFGVYA
;
A
#
# COMPACT_ATOMS: atom_id res chain seq x y z
N MET A 1 -2.79 38.52 8.00
CA MET A 1 -4.02 37.69 8.01
C MET A 1 -4.81 38.07 6.77
N SER A 2 -5.04 37.14 5.85
CA SER A 2 -5.90 37.39 4.69
C SER A 2 -7.32 37.67 5.16
N SER A 3 -8.02 38.60 4.52
CA SER A 3 -9.41 38.90 4.86
C SER A 3 -10.32 37.73 4.44
N TYR A 4 -11.47 37.57 5.09
CA TYR A 4 -12.47 36.55 4.71
C TYR A 4 -12.82 36.63 3.22
N GLN A 5 -12.93 37.86 2.69
CA GLN A 5 -13.30 38.10 1.30
C GLN A 5 -12.23 37.63 0.30
N GLU A 6 -10.96 37.68 0.69
CA GLU A 6 -9.86 37.12 -0.11
C GLU A 6 -9.89 35.60 -0.11
N VAL A 7 -10.07 34.97 1.06
CA VAL A 7 -10.16 33.50 1.16
C VAL A 7 -11.38 32.97 0.40
N TYR A 8 -12.51 33.65 0.49
CA TYR A 8 -13.74 33.28 -0.22
C TYR A 8 -13.54 33.31 -1.74
N LYS A 9 -12.91 34.37 -2.27
CA LYS A 9 -12.58 34.46 -3.70
C LYS A 9 -11.62 33.35 -4.13
N LEU A 10 -10.57 33.09 -3.34
CA LEU A 10 -9.59 32.05 -3.63
C LEU A 10 -10.21 30.64 -3.62
N TYR A 11 -11.10 30.36 -2.67
CA TYR A 11 -11.79 29.07 -2.59
C TYR A 11 -12.66 28.80 -3.83
N HIS A 12 -13.42 29.79 -4.30
CA HIS A 12 -14.28 29.63 -5.48
C HIS A 12 -13.51 29.64 -6.81
N GLN A 13 -12.22 30.00 -6.79
CA GLN A 13 -11.33 29.94 -7.94
C GLN A 13 -10.44 28.70 -7.93
N ALA A 14 -10.36 27.98 -6.81
CA ALA A 14 -9.57 26.76 -6.69
C ALA A 14 -10.27 25.61 -7.42
N SER A 15 -9.47 24.71 -8.00
CA SER A 15 -9.96 23.44 -8.51
C SER A 15 -10.50 22.58 -7.37
N GLU A 16 -11.54 21.81 -7.67
CA GLU A 16 -12.03 20.78 -6.74
C GLU A 16 -10.93 19.75 -6.46
N PHE A 17 -10.96 19.16 -5.26
CA PHE A 17 -10.02 18.11 -4.90
C PHE A 17 -10.42 16.82 -5.62
N GLU A 18 -9.57 16.40 -6.55
CA GLU A 18 -9.64 15.06 -7.15
C GLU A 18 -8.81 14.10 -6.30
N GLY A 19 -9.45 13.07 -5.75
CA GLY A 19 -8.76 12.03 -4.99
C GLY A 19 -7.76 11.27 -5.87
N VAL A 20 -6.60 10.92 -5.32
CA VAL A 20 -5.54 10.20 -6.05
C VAL A 20 -6.01 8.84 -6.59
N VAL A 21 -6.90 8.16 -5.85
CA VAL A 21 -7.53 6.90 -6.26
C VAL A 21 -9.03 6.97 -5.94
N ALA A 22 -9.87 6.82 -6.96
CA ALA A 22 -11.32 6.88 -6.82
C ALA A 22 -11.84 5.77 -5.89
N LEU A 23 -12.73 6.11 -4.97
CA LEU A 23 -13.23 5.21 -3.92
C LEU A 23 -13.87 3.94 -4.50
N GLU A 24 -14.59 4.04 -5.63
CA GLU A 24 -15.21 2.88 -6.28
C GLU A 24 -14.20 1.81 -6.73
N SER A 25 -12.95 2.21 -6.98
CA SER A 25 -11.89 1.33 -7.47
C SER A 25 -11.02 0.74 -6.36
N GLN A 26 -11.06 1.34 -5.15
CA GLN A 26 -10.23 0.93 -4.02
C GLN A 26 -10.44 -0.53 -3.58
N PRO A 27 -11.67 -1.12 -3.60
CA PRO A 27 -11.84 -2.53 -3.24
C PRO A 27 -11.07 -3.48 -4.17
N MET A 28 -11.04 -3.15 -5.47
CA MET A 28 -10.31 -3.92 -6.48
C MET A 28 -8.81 -3.84 -6.24
N TYR A 29 -8.27 -2.63 -6.05
CA TYR A 29 -6.85 -2.43 -5.77
C TYR A 29 -6.43 -3.06 -4.44
N GLY A 30 -7.26 -2.94 -3.40
CA GLY A 30 -7.04 -3.58 -2.10
C GLY A 30 -6.98 -5.11 -2.21
N THR A 31 -7.88 -5.71 -3.00
CA THR A 31 -7.86 -7.16 -3.24
C THR A 31 -6.61 -7.61 -4.00
N ILE A 32 -6.25 -6.91 -5.09
CA ILE A 32 -5.07 -7.26 -5.89
C ILE A 32 -3.79 -7.14 -5.07
N THR A 33 -3.62 -6.04 -4.34
CA THR A 33 -2.45 -5.81 -3.49
C THR A 33 -2.40 -6.81 -2.33
N ALA A 34 -3.54 -7.21 -1.76
CA ALA A 34 -3.61 -8.26 -0.75
C ALA A 34 -3.13 -9.61 -1.30
N VAL A 35 -3.58 -10.00 -2.50
CA VAL A 35 -3.13 -11.25 -3.14
C VAL A 35 -1.63 -11.22 -3.41
N LEU A 36 -1.09 -10.11 -3.92
CA LEU A 36 0.36 -9.96 -4.13
C LEU A 36 1.12 -10.06 -2.81
N ALA A 37 0.64 -9.41 -1.75
CA ALA A 37 1.23 -9.49 -0.42
C ALA A 37 1.32 -10.94 0.07
N LEU A 38 0.22 -11.69 -0.03
CA LEU A 38 0.18 -13.10 0.36
C LEU A 38 1.17 -13.95 -0.45
N VAL A 39 1.28 -13.72 -1.76
CA VAL A 39 2.26 -14.41 -2.62
C VAL A 39 3.69 -14.14 -2.15
N PHE A 40 4.07 -12.87 -1.95
CA PHE A 40 5.42 -12.52 -1.51
C PHE A 40 5.75 -13.05 -0.12
N ILE A 41 4.80 -12.99 0.83
CA ILE A 41 4.97 -13.53 2.17
C ILE A 41 5.12 -15.06 2.12
N ALA A 42 4.29 -15.76 1.32
CA ALA A 42 4.39 -17.20 1.14
C ALA A 42 5.73 -17.61 0.52
N LEU A 43 6.22 -16.85 -0.46
CA LEU A 43 7.55 -17.05 -1.06
C LEU A 43 8.67 -16.79 -0.06
N ALA A 44 8.57 -15.74 0.76
CA ALA A 44 9.54 -15.44 1.81
C ALA A 44 9.65 -16.61 2.80
N LEU A 45 8.51 -17.10 3.30
CA LEU A 45 8.48 -18.25 4.21
C LEU A 45 9.01 -19.53 3.55
N SER A 46 8.64 -19.77 2.29
CA SER A 46 9.12 -20.93 1.53
C SER A 46 10.62 -20.89 1.24
N SER A 47 11.21 -19.70 1.14
CA SER A 47 12.64 -19.53 0.86
C SER A 47 13.51 -20.03 2.02
N ILE A 48 13.03 -19.92 3.26
CA ILE A 48 13.72 -20.43 4.46
C ILE A 48 13.81 -21.96 4.41
N SER A 49 12.71 -22.63 4.11
CA SER A 49 12.63 -24.10 4.10
C SER A 49 13.50 -24.76 3.02
N LYS A 50 13.81 -24.03 1.95
CA LYS A 50 14.61 -24.52 0.80
C LYS A 50 16.08 -24.08 0.85
N ALA A 51 16.50 -23.42 1.92
CA ALA A 51 17.80 -22.75 2.00
C ALA A 51 19.00 -23.69 2.27
N ALA A 52 18.80 -25.01 2.30
CA ALA A 52 19.86 -25.97 2.59
C ALA A 52 21.02 -25.84 1.58
N GLY A 53 22.22 -25.56 2.09
CA GLY A 53 23.43 -25.41 1.27
C GLY A 53 23.71 -24.01 0.71
N LEU A 54 22.79 -23.03 0.90
CA LEU A 54 23.03 -21.65 0.51
C LEU A 54 23.84 -20.88 1.58
N PRO A 55 24.73 -19.94 1.20
CA PRO A 55 25.42 -19.08 2.16
C PRO A 55 24.43 -18.24 2.96
N LEU A 56 24.62 -18.15 4.29
CA LEU A 56 23.71 -17.43 5.20
C LEU A 56 23.41 -15.99 4.75
N GLY A 57 24.41 -15.27 4.24
CA GLY A 57 24.24 -13.90 3.75
C GLY A 57 23.26 -13.81 2.57
N LEU A 58 23.30 -14.77 1.64
CA LEU A 58 22.39 -14.81 0.50
C LEU A 58 20.97 -15.17 0.93
N GLN A 59 20.83 -16.09 1.89
CA GLN A 59 19.53 -16.43 2.48
C GLN A 59 18.89 -15.21 3.14
N PHE A 60 19.67 -14.46 3.93
CA PHE A 60 19.20 -13.24 4.59
C PHE A 60 18.73 -12.20 3.57
N VAL A 61 19.55 -11.91 2.55
CA VAL A 61 19.20 -10.92 1.52
C VAL A 61 17.93 -11.32 0.77
N GLN A 62 17.81 -12.60 0.37
CA GLN A 62 16.63 -13.09 -0.34
C GLN A 62 15.37 -12.99 0.53
N TYR A 63 15.45 -13.45 1.78
CA TYR A 63 14.33 -13.38 2.72
C TYR A 63 13.93 -11.93 3.01
N SER A 64 14.88 -11.05 3.28
CA SER A 64 14.64 -9.63 3.56
C SER A 64 13.99 -8.93 2.38
N PHE A 65 14.44 -9.20 1.15
CA PHE A 65 13.85 -8.60 -0.04
C PHE A 65 12.40 -9.05 -0.27
N LEU A 66 12.13 -10.36 -0.18
CA LEU A 66 10.78 -10.90 -0.32
C LEU A 66 9.83 -10.40 0.78
N SER A 67 10.34 -10.32 2.02
CA SER A 67 9.57 -9.83 3.16
C SER A 67 9.26 -8.33 3.04
N LEU A 68 10.22 -7.54 2.57
CA LEU A 68 10.03 -6.10 2.36
C LEU A 68 9.01 -5.84 1.25
N ALA A 69 9.09 -6.57 0.14
CA ALA A 69 8.09 -6.50 -0.92
C ALA A 69 6.69 -6.91 -0.42
N GLY A 70 6.58 -8.04 0.29
CA GLY A 70 5.33 -8.51 0.87
C GLY A 70 4.73 -7.50 1.86
N SER A 71 5.56 -6.89 2.71
CA SER A 71 5.14 -5.87 3.68
C SER A 71 4.63 -4.61 2.99
N ALA A 72 5.29 -4.14 1.93
CA ALA A 72 4.84 -2.97 1.17
C ALA A 72 3.46 -3.19 0.54
N PHE A 73 3.26 -4.34 -0.12
CA PHE A 73 1.96 -4.70 -0.68
C PHE A 73 0.88 -4.88 0.39
N PHE A 74 1.24 -5.45 1.54
CA PHE A 74 0.30 -5.64 2.65
C PHE A 74 -0.16 -4.30 3.25
N GLY A 75 0.75 -3.33 3.38
CA GLY A 75 0.42 -1.98 3.83
C GLY A 75 -0.54 -1.27 2.88
N LEU A 76 -0.26 -1.32 1.57
CA LEU A 76 -1.16 -0.76 0.55
C LEU A 76 -2.54 -1.43 0.55
N ALA A 77 -2.56 -2.76 0.66
CA ALA A 77 -3.81 -3.52 0.76
C ALA A 77 -4.63 -3.09 1.97
N THR A 78 -3.96 -2.90 3.12
CA THR A 78 -4.61 -2.45 4.35
C THR A 78 -5.24 -1.06 4.16
N ILE A 79 -4.53 -0.10 3.55
CA ILE A 79 -5.07 1.25 3.31
C ILE A 79 -6.33 1.17 2.42
N PHE A 80 -6.23 0.50 1.26
CA PHE A 80 -7.36 0.42 0.32
C PHE A 80 -8.56 -0.34 0.90
N LEU A 81 -8.32 -1.43 1.63
CA LEU A 81 -9.39 -2.21 2.25
C LEU A 81 -10.05 -1.45 3.41
N THR A 82 -9.27 -0.79 4.28
CA THR A 82 -9.81 0.02 5.38
C THR A 82 -10.72 1.13 4.86
N ASN A 83 -10.31 1.82 3.78
CA ASN A 83 -11.14 2.82 3.12
C ASN A 83 -12.38 2.21 2.47
N SER A 84 -12.25 1.02 1.86
CA SER A 84 -13.37 0.30 1.24
C SER A 84 -14.43 -0.16 2.26
N PHE A 85 -14.03 -0.40 3.51
CA PHE A 85 -14.95 -0.70 4.61
C PHE A 85 -15.57 0.56 5.25
N GLY A 86 -15.25 1.75 4.75
CA GLY A 86 -15.82 3.02 5.23
C GLY A 86 -15.26 3.49 6.58
N VAL A 87 -14.14 2.92 7.03
CA VAL A 87 -13.44 3.37 8.25
C VAL A 87 -12.66 4.65 8.00
N TYR A 88 -12.28 4.92 6.73
CA TYR A 88 -11.51 6.06 6.23
C TYR A 88 -10.26 6.36 7.10
N ALA A 89 -9.12 5.83 6.66
CA ALA A 89 -7.83 6.16 7.26
C ALA A 89 -7.33 7.56 6.86
#